data_AF-A0A7W8XMA9-F1
#
_entry.id   AF-A0A7W8XMA9-F1
#
_cell.length_a   1.000
_cell.length_b   1.000
_cell.length_c   1.000
_cell.angle_alpha   90.00
_cell.angle_beta   90.00
_cell.angle_gamma   90.00
#
_symmetry.space_group_name_H-M   'P 1'
#
loop_
_entity.id
_entity.type
_entity.pdbx_description
1 polymer ?
#
loop_
_entity_poly.entity_id
_entity_poly.type
_entity_poly.pdbx_seq_one_letter_code
_entity_poly.pdbx_strand_id
1 'polypeptide(L)'
;MNIKSLLLGSAAALAAVSGAHAADAVVAAEPEPLEYVRICDAYGAGYFFIPGTETCLKIGGMVRTEGGWYNAYNPGPGGDRGTYWHTRAQLSVDTATDTEYGPLKTNTVYRFDWNDGNATTTKLLWANISLGGFLVGKQDSQYNLFAGYAGDVINDDVVYDGPYELNQITYNYDAGNGFKAVVSLEDSNSGSDSSSYGGAWVQSKADHYAPNVVAGVGYKVGGFGFKVVGGYDSIVEEGAIKARVDADFGAFTAFLMGGWNTDGDKLNQYAGSNLNASACPVGRGDLCGWGDWAVWGGVGVPINDKLKWNLQLAYTDSKIFEATTNLKFNPVKNLLIEPEVTYTNFDSVNQDQWAGILRFQRSF
;
A
#
# COMPACT_ATOMS: atom_id res chain seq x y z
N MET A 1 -67.61 26.77 -20.28
CA MET A 1 -69.02 26.94 -19.83
C MET A 1 -69.66 25.57 -19.85
N ASN A 2 -70.03 24.99 -18.68
CA ASN A 2 -71.11 24.00 -18.49
C ASN A 2 -71.17 23.50 -17.02
N ILE A 3 -72.08 24.13 -16.28
CA ILE A 3 -73.00 23.61 -15.22
C ILE A 3 -72.76 22.14 -14.77
N LYS A 4 -72.43 21.87 -13.48
CA LYS A 4 -73.32 21.69 -12.30
C LYS A 4 -74.25 20.46 -12.45
N SER A 5 -74.61 19.61 -11.49
CA SER A 5 -74.52 19.47 -10.01
C SER A 5 -75.27 18.14 -9.69
N LEU A 6 -75.07 17.40 -8.60
CA LEU A 6 -75.85 17.36 -7.33
C LEU A 6 -75.29 16.16 -6.49
N LEU A 7 -75.07 16.25 -5.17
CA LEU A 7 -75.99 15.91 -4.04
C LEU A 7 -76.53 14.46 -4.09
N LEU A 8 -76.58 13.58 -3.07
CA LEU A 8 -76.36 13.56 -1.59
C LEU A 8 -75.73 12.16 -1.22
N GLY A 9 -75.42 11.73 0.01
CA GLY A 9 -75.45 12.29 1.39
C GLY A 9 -75.77 11.19 2.45
N SER A 10 -75.59 11.48 3.76
CA SER A 10 -75.88 10.61 4.95
C SER A 10 -74.98 9.36 5.16
N ALA A 11 -74.77 8.82 6.37
CA ALA A 11 -74.83 9.33 7.75
C ALA A 11 -74.24 8.27 8.71
N ALA A 12 -73.66 8.66 9.85
CA ALA A 12 -73.75 7.96 11.17
C ALA A 12 -72.89 8.68 12.23
N ALA A 13 -73.51 9.08 13.34
CA ALA A 13 -72.80 9.50 14.54
C ALA A 13 -72.74 8.33 15.54
N LEU A 14 -71.63 8.19 16.26
CA LEU A 14 -71.52 7.34 17.45
C LEU A 14 -71.10 8.22 18.63
N ALA A 15 -71.92 8.21 19.67
CA ALA A 15 -71.76 9.08 20.83
C ALA A 15 -70.62 8.61 21.75
N ALA A 16 -69.88 9.57 22.31
CA ALA A 16 -68.86 9.31 23.32
C ALA A 16 -69.26 10.02 24.62
N VAL A 17 -69.54 9.25 25.69
CA VAL A 17 -69.68 9.78 27.06
C VAL A 17 -69.08 8.80 28.08
N SER A 18 -68.04 9.28 28.76
CA SER A 18 -67.48 8.91 30.07
C SER A 18 -67.22 7.45 30.47
N GLY A 19 -65.96 7.18 30.82
CA GLY A 19 -65.53 6.09 31.70
C GLY A 19 -64.08 6.31 32.13
N ALA A 20 -63.86 7.02 33.24
CA ALA A 20 -62.51 7.39 33.68
C ALA A 20 -61.86 6.29 34.54
N HIS A 21 -60.63 5.89 34.21
CA HIS A 21 -59.76 5.16 35.13
C HIS A 21 -58.29 5.61 35.01
N ALA A 22 -57.77 6.06 36.16
CA ALA A 22 -56.39 6.08 36.64
C ALA A 22 -55.22 6.36 35.67
N ALA A 23 -54.38 7.31 36.09
CA ALA A 23 -53.03 7.47 35.55
C ALA A 23 -52.16 6.24 35.89
N ASP A 24 -51.49 5.70 34.89
CA ASP A 24 -50.07 6.00 34.76
C ASP A 24 -49.69 5.96 33.27
N ALA A 25 -49.70 7.13 32.63
CA ALA A 25 -49.16 7.27 31.29
C ALA A 25 -47.63 7.26 31.43
N VAL A 26 -47.06 6.06 31.48
CA VAL A 26 -45.66 5.85 31.12
C VAL A 26 -45.55 6.34 29.68
N VAL A 27 -45.12 7.59 29.54
CA VAL A 27 -44.54 8.09 28.30
C VAL A 27 -43.30 7.25 28.12
N ALA A 28 -43.48 6.11 27.44
CA ALA A 28 -42.42 5.54 26.66
C ALA A 28 -41.97 6.68 25.76
N ALA A 29 -40.83 7.28 26.11
CA ALA A 29 -40.10 8.09 25.16
C ALA A 29 -39.94 7.18 23.96
N GLU A 30 -40.68 7.50 22.88
CA GLU A 30 -40.46 6.88 21.59
C GLU A 30 -38.97 7.04 21.35
N PRO A 31 -38.18 5.94 21.35
CA PRO A 31 -36.75 6.06 21.44
C PRO A 31 -36.32 6.83 20.20
N GLU A 32 -35.84 8.07 20.42
CA GLU A 32 -35.36 8.91 19.33
C GLU A 32 -34.44 8.01 18.49
N PRO A 33 -34.63 7.91 17.17
CA PRO A 33 -33.88 6.98 16.36
C PRO A 33 -32.42 7.36 16.49
N LEU A 34 -31.71 6.64 17.36
CA LEU A 34 -30.38 7.02 17.81
C LEU A 34 -29.49 6.95 16.57
N GLU A 35 -29.14 8.13 16.04
CA GLU A 35 -28.19 8.29 14.94
C GLU A 35 -26.78 7.98 15.47
N TYR A 36 -26.57 6.70 15.81
CA TYR A 36 -25.32 6.17 16.33
C TYR A 36 -24.14 6.39 15.35
N VAL A 37 -24.42 6.71 14.09
CA VAL A 37 -23.42 6.91 13.04
C VAL A 37 -23.77 8.19 12.28
N ARG A 38 -23.27 9.33 12.79
CA ARG A 38 -23.33 10.61 12.08
C ARG A 38 -22.23 10.67 11.02
N ILE A 39 -22.54 11.14 9.81
CA ILE A 39 -21.56 11.31 8.73
C ILE A 39 -20.54 12.39 9.12
N CYS A 40 -19.25 12.17 8.80
CA CYS A 40 -18.19 13.16 8.97
C CYS A 40 -17.49 13.44 7.63
N ASP A 41 -17.95 14.46 6.90
CA ASP A 41 -17.39 14.78 5.58
C ASP A 41 -16.06 15.54 5.63
N ALA A 42 -15.64 16.04 6.81
CA ALA A 42 -14.45 16.89 6.99
C ALA A 42 -13.14 16.24 6.49
N TYR A 43 -13.03 14.91 6.57
CA TYR A 43 -11.85 14.14 6.15
C TYR A 43 -12.07 13.31 4.87
N GLY A 44 -13.18 13.56 4.18
CA GLY A 44 -13.56 12.93 2.93
C GLY A 44 -14.52 11.74 3.10
N ALA A 45 -14.87 11.12 1.96
CA ALA A 45 -15.91 10.10 1.92
C ALA A 45 -15.56 8.82 2.72
N GLY A 46 -16.57 8.30 3.42
CA GLY A 46 -16.51 7.08 4.23
C GLY A 46 -16.17 7.29 5.70
N TYR A 47 -15.97 8.53 6.14
CA TYR A 47 -15.80 8.86 7.56
C TYR A 47 -17.15 9.07 8.27
N PHE A 48 -17.23 8.63 9.52
CA PHE A 48 -18.36 8.84 10.42
C PHE A 48 -17.85 9.16 11.83
N PHE A 49 -18.61 9.90 12.63
CA PHE A 49 -18.22 10.22 14.00
C PHE A 49 -18.28 8.99 14.91
N ILE A 50 -17.25 8.81 15.74
CA ILE A 50 -17.31 7.85 16.86
C ILE A 50 -18.31 8.41 17.90
N PRO A 51 -19.32 7.62 18.36
CA PRO A 51 -20.32 8.06 19.32
C PRO A 51 -19.72 8.74 20.56
N GLY A 52 -20.28 9.90 20.93
CA GLY A 52 -19.83 10.68 22.08
C GLY A 52 -18.52 11.45 21.88
N THR A 53 -17.99 11.55 20.66
CA THR A 53 -16.76 12.30 20.35
C THR A 53 -16.89 13.17 19.10
N GLU A 54 -15.89 14.03 18.89
CA GLU A 54 -15.67 14.77 17.64
C GLU A 54 -14.69 14.05 16.69
N THR A 55 -14.16 12.89 17.11
CA THR A 55 -13.27 12.06 16.30
C THR A 55 -14.05 11.34 15.21
N CYS A 56 -13.58 11.47 13.98
CA CYS A 56 -14.09 10.74 12.84
C CYS A 56 -13.30 9.44 12.63
N LEU A 57 -14.02 8.38 12.26
CA LEU A 57 -13.53 7.04 11.99
C LEU A 57 -13.93 6.64 10.57
N LYS A 58 -13.00 6.01 9.85
CA LYS A 58 -13.26 5.33 8.58
C LYS A 58 -12.81 3.89 8.69
N ILE A 59 -13.69 2.98 8.29
CA ILE A 59 -13.39 1.57 8.13
C ILE A 59 -13.36 1.28 6.63
N GLY A 60 -12.37 0.53 6.18
CA GLY A 60 -12.28 0.06 4.81
C GLY A 60 -11.44 -1.20 4.72
N GLY A 61 -11.11 -1.62 3.51
CA GLY A 61 -10.18 -2.71 3.31
C GLY A 61 -10.33 -3.39 1.97
N MET A 62 -9.85 -4.63 1.91
CA MET A 62 -10.04 -5.48 0.74
C MET A 62 -9.94 -6.96 1.09
N VAL A 63 -10.58 -7.78 0.26
CA VAL A 63 -10.35 -9.22 0.17
C VAL A 63 -9.79 -9.51 -1.21
N ARG A 64 -8.66 -10.22 -1.24
CA ARG A 64 -7.90 -10.60 -2.43
C ARG A 64 -7.68 -12.10 -2.42
N THR A 65 -7.84 -12.73 -3.56
CA THR A 65 -7.52 -14.14 -3.75
C THR A 65 -6.88 -14.30 -5.13
N GLU A 66 -5.77 -15.01 -5.20
CA GLU A 66 -4.97 -15.11 -6.42
C GLU A 66 -4.36 -16.51 -6.57
N GLY A 67 -4.45 -17.03 -7.78
CA GLY A 67 -3.74 -18.23 -8.20
C GLY A 67 -2.45 -17.83 -8.91
N GLY A 68 -1.34 -18.45 -8.53
CA GLY A 68 -0.04 -18.25 -9.16
C GLY A 68 0.52 -19.53 -9.76
N TRP A 69 1.38 -19.37 -10.76
CA TRP A 69 2.17 -20.43 -11.42
C TRP A 69 3.61 -19.97 -11.51
N TYR A 70 4.53 -20.78 -10.96
CA TYR A 70 5.95 -20.43 -10.72
C TYR A 70 6.19 -19.15 -9.90
N ASN A 71 7.43 -18.92 -9.46
CA ASN A 71 7.81 -17.84 -8.54
C ASN A 71 8.86 -16.91 -9.16
N ALA A 72 8.45 -15.72 -9.62
CA ALA A 72 9.33 -14.74 -10.27
C ALA A 72 10.62 -14.40 -9.49
N TYR A 73 10.55 -14.47 -8.15
CA TYR A 73 11.61 -14.12 -7.19
C TYR A 73 12.59 -15.28 -6.89
N ASN A 74 12.38 -16.46 -7.48
CA ASN A 74 13.27 -17.61 -7.29
C ASN A 74 13.27 -18.51 -8.53
N PRO A 75 14.07 -18.24 -9.57
CA PRO A 75 14.11 -19.09 -10.76
C PRO A 75 14.77 -20.44 -10.45
N GLY A 76 14.18 -21.53 -10.94
CA GLY A 76 14.75 -22.88 -10.88
C GLY A 76 14.33 -23.71 -9.65
N PRO A 77 15.06 -24.79 -9.30
CA PRO A 77 14.52 -25.90 -8.49
C PRO A 77 14.02 -25.54 -7.08
N GLY A 78 14.48 -24.43 -6.50
CA GLY A 78 14.02 -23.93 -5.20
C GLY A 78 12.73 -23.10 -5.24
N GLY A 79 12.35 -22.60 -6.42
CA GLY A 79 11.14 -21.81 -6.66
C GLY A 79 10.12 -22.46 -7.59
N ASP A 80 10.44 -23.62 -8.16
CA ASP A 80 9.57 -24.50 -8.96
C ASP A 80 8.32 -24.99 -8.19
N ARG A 81 7.37 -24.06 -7.98
CA ARG A 81 6.01 -24.35 -7.51
C ARG A 81 5.10 -24.37 -8.71
N GLY A 82 4.51 -25.53 -9.02
CA GLY A 82 3.60 -25.72 -10.15
C GLY A 82 2.46 -24.70 -10.14
N THR A 83 1.43 -24.93 -9.33
CA THR A 83 0.43 -23.90 -9.03
C THR A 83 0.31 -23.73 -7.53
N TYR A 84 0.15 -22.49 -7.06
CA TYR A 84 -0.10 -22.17 -5.65
C TYR A 84 -1.28 -21.20 -5.55
N TRP A 85 -1.85 -21.11 -4.35
CA TRP A 85 -2.96 -20.20 -4.07
C TRP A 85 -2.68 -19.33 -2.86
N HIS A 86 -2.93 -18.02 -2.99
CA HIS A 86 -2.78 -17.05 -1.91
C HIS A 86 -4.07 -16.26 -1.71
N THR A 87 -4.51 -16.15 -0.46
CA THR A 87 -5.66 -15.33 -0.07
C THR A 87 -5.25 -14.34 1.00
N ARG A 88 -5.58 -13.06 0.77
CA ARG A 88 -5.26 -11.94 1.63
C ARG A 88 -6.54 -11.21 2.02
N ALA A 89 -6.70 -10.94 3.31
CA ALA A 89 -7.67 -9.97 3.81
C ALA A 89 -6.94 -8.79 4.44
N GLN A 90 -7.42 -7.57 4.19
CA GLN A 90 -6.99 -6.37 4.90
C GLN A 90 -8.19 -5.64 5.48
N LEU A 91 -8.03 -5.15 6.71
CA LEU A 91 -8.94 -4.25 7.39
C LEU A 91 -8.17 -2.97 7.73
N SER A 92 -8.62 -1.84 7.20
CA SER A 92 -8.09 -0.52 7.55
C SER A 92 -9.02 0.17 8.53
N VAL A 93 -8.42 0.81 9.53
CA VAL A 93 -9.07 1.60 10.58
C VAL A 93 -8.32 2.93 10.65
N ASP A 94 -8.92 3.96 10.09
CA ASP A 94 -8.35 5.31 10.05
C ASP A 94 -9.17 6.23 10.96
N THR A 95 -8.51 7.08 11.74
CA THR A 95 -9.19 8.13 12.51
C THR A 95 -8.63 9.51 12.21
N ALA A 96 -9.46 10.53 12.41
CA ALA A 96 -9.08 11.93 12.24
C ALA A 96 -9.88 12.82 13.22
N THR A 97 -9.21 13.80 13.82
CA THR A 97 -9.82 14.87 14.62
C THR A 97 -9.07 16.17 14.39
N ASP A 98 -9.78 17.30 14.47
CA ASP A 98 -9.15 18.61 14.27
C ASP A 98 -8.48 19.06 15.57
N THR A 99 -7.36 19.75 15.43
CA THR A 99 -6.59 20.35 16.52
C THR A 99 -6.07 21.72 16.10
N GLU A 100 -5.55 22.50 17.05
CA GLU A 100 -4.90 23.78 16.78
C GLU A 100 -3.64 23.66 15.88
N TYR A 101 -3.09 22.45 15.72
CA TYR A 101 -1.97 22.14 14.81
C TYR A 101 -2.43 21.50 13.48
N GLY A 102 -3.74 21.53 13.21
CA GLY A 102 -4.37 20.85 12.07
C GLY A 102 -4.86 19.44 12.39
N PRO A 103 -5.24 18.64 11.38
CA PRO A 103 -5.79 17.31 11.60
C PRO A 103 -4.79 16.34 12.24
N LEU A 104 -5.13 15.85 13.43
CA LEU A 104 -4.48 14.69 14.04
C LEU A 104 -5.11 13.43 13.47
N LYS A 105 -4.32 12.59 12.82
CA LYS A 105 -4.80 11.36 12.17
C LYS A 105 -4.09 10.12 12.68
N THR A 106 -4.79 8.99 12.65
CA THR A 106 -4.17 7.67 12.77
C THR A 106 -4.52 6.82 11.55
N ASN A 107 -3.59 5.95 11.17
CA ASN A 107 -3.78 4.96 10.13
C ASN A 107 -3.31 3.59 10.64
N THR A 108 -4.23 2.62 10.65
CA THR A 108 -3.97 1.25 11.10
C THR A 108 -4.45 0.28 10.04
N VAL A 109 -3.61 -0.67 9.63
CA VAL A 109 -4.00 -1.75 8.70
C VAL A 109 -3.61 -3.10 9.27
N TYR A 110 -4.61 -3.96 9.47
CA TYR A 110 -4.42 -5.37 9.79
C TYR A 110 -4.43 -6.17 8.49
N ARG A 111 -3.42 -7.03 8.29
CA ARG A 111 -3.29 -7.90 7.11
C ARG A 111 -3.26 -9.36 7.56
N PHE A 112 -4.08 -10.19 6.92
CA PHE A 112 -4.14 -11.63 7.13
C PHE A 112 -3.82 -12.33 5.80
N ASP A 113 -2.79 -13.17 5.80
CA ASP A 113 -2.28 -13.86 4.61
C ASP A 113 -2.35 -15.37 4.81
N TRP A 114 -3.05 -16.06 3.90
CA TRP A 114 -3.15 -17.52 3.87
C TRP A 114 -2.57 -18.03 2.56
N ASN A 115 -1.58 -18.93 2.66
CA ASN A 115 -0.83 -19.47 1.53
C ASN A 115 -1.01 -20.99 1.47
N ASP A 116 -1.68 -21.49 0.43
CA ASP A 116 -1.64 -22.90 0.00
C ASP A 116 -1.65 -23.96 1.13
N GLY A 117 -2.69 -23.95 1.96
CA GLY A 117 -2.88 -24.93 3.04
C GLY A 117 -2.19 -24.60 4.38
N ASN A 118 -1.30 -23.60 4.42
CA ASN A 118 -0.54 -23.24 5.61
C ASN A 118 -1.35 -22.47 6.66
N ALA A 119 -0.74 -22.24 7.83
CA ALA A 119 -1.32 -21.38 8.86
C ALA A 119 -1.45 -19.92 8.38
N THR A 120 -2.54 -19.25 8.76
CA THR A 120 -2.75 -17.82 8.44
C THR A 120 -1.71 -16.96 9.16
N THR A 121 -0.91 -16.23 8.39
CA THR A 121 0.00 -15.20 8.91
C THR A 121 -0.80 -13.94 9.19
N THR A 122 -0.56 -13.30 10.33
CA THR A 122 -1.20 -12.03 10.71
C THR A 122 -0.13 -10.96 10.88
N LYS A 123 -0.33 -9.79 10.26
CA LYS A 123 0.56 -8.63 10.34
C LYS A 123 -0.20 -7.39 10.76
N LEU A 124 0.37 -6.62 11.68
CA LEU A 124 0.11 -5.20 11.80
C LEU A 124 0.92 -4.51 10.69
N LEU A 125 0.27 -4.25 9.55
CA LEU A 125 0.94 -3.75 8.35
C LEU A 125 1.44 -2.33 8.59
N TRP A 126 0.49 -1.43 8.88
CA TRP A 126 0.73 -0.03 9.23
C TRP A 126 0.03 0.26 10.56
N ALA A 127 0.64 1.13 11.36
CA ALA A 127 0.13 1.62 12.64
C ALA A 127 0.87 2.91 12.99
N ASN A 128 0.37 4.05 12.51
CA ASN A 128 1.04 5.34 12.62
C ASN A 128 0.07 6.47 13.02
N ILE A 129 0.66 7.53 13.56
CA ILE A 129 0.02 8.79 13.94
C ILE A 129 0.64 9.89 13.09
N SER A 130 -0.16 10.83 12.59
CA SER A 130 0.34 12.00 11.85
C SER A 130 -0.34 13.30 12.26
N LEU A 131 0.43 14.39 12.27
CA LEU A 131 0.00 15.74 12.63
C LEU A 131 1.00 16.77 12.07
N GLY A 132 0.52 17.86 11.45
CA GLY A 132 1.38 18.99 11.06
C GLY A 132 2.57 18.66 10.14
N GLY A 133 2.48 17.60 9.32
CA GLY A 133 3.57 17.09 8.48
C GLY A 133 4.44 16.01 9.13
N PHE A 134 4.35 15.83 10.45
CA PHE A 134 5.00 14.70 11.13
C PHE A 134 4.22 13.40 10.95
N LEU A 135 4.96 12.28 10.92
CA LEU A 135 4.45 10.92 11.05
C LEU A 135 5.32 10.18 12.07
N VAL A 136 4.69 9.39 12.95
CA VAL A 136 5.37 8.49 13.89
C VAL A 136 4.67 7.13 13.96
N GLY A 137 5.45 6.05 13.95
CA GLY A 137 4.97 4.67 14.08
C GLY A 137 5.32 3.80 12.88
N LYS A 138 4.58 2.71 12.68
CA LYS A 138 4.86 1.71 11.65
C LYS A 138 4.22 2.07 10.31
N GLN A 139 5.04 2.15 9.26
CA GLN A 139 4.68 2.54 7.90
C GLN A 139 5.77 2.05 6.92
N ASP A 140 5.51 1.99 5.62
CA ASP A 140 6.57 1.72 4.63
C ASP A 140 7.61 2.84 4.62
N SER A 141 8.88 2.56 4.26
CA SER A 141 9.96 3.55 4.32
C SER A 141 9.66 4.76 3.42
N GLN A 142 10.12 5.95 3.83
CA GLN A 142 10.07 7.12 2.95
C GLN A 142 10.92 6.93 1.69
N TYR A 143 11.90 6.03 1.69
CA TYR A 143 12.66 5.66 0.51
C TYR A 143 11.78 5.04 -0.60
N ASN A 144 10.66 4.42 -0.22
CA ASN A 144 9.65 3.91 -1.15
C ASN A 144 8.42 4.83 -1.25
N LEU A 145 7.85 5.30 -0.13
CA LEU A 145 6.66 6.16 -0.14
C LEU A 145 6.88 7.52 -0.80
N PHE A 146 8.01 8.18 -0.56
CA PHE A 146 8.28 9.49 -1.14
C PHE A 146 8.58 9.36 -2.64
N ALA A 147 9.54 8.51 -3.01
CA ALA A 147 9.93 8.26 -4.40
C ALA A 147 8.79 7.63 -5.22
N GLY A 148 8.02 6.72 -4.65
CA GLY A 148 7.05 5.87 -5.33
C GLY A 148 7.64 4.48 -5.60
N TYR A 149 6.84 3.46 -5.34
CA TYR A 149 7.14 2.04 -5.56
C TYR A 149 7.52 1.73 -7.00
N ALA A 150 8.20 0.61 -7.23
CA ALA A 150 8.70 0.17 -8.52
C ALA A 150 7.69 0.38 -9.68
N GLY A 151 6.46 -0.15 -9.61
CA GLY A 151 5.49 0.02 -10.71
C GLY A 151 4.02 -0.27 -10.37
N ASP A 152 3.17 -0.38 -11.41
CA ASP A 152 1.74 -0.75 -11.28
C ASP A 152 1.48 -2.18 -11.77
N VAL A 153 2.34 -3.10 -11.32
CA VAL A 153 2.24 -4.55 -11.56
C VAL A 153 2.13 -5.32 -10.23
N ILE A 154 1.94 -6.64 -10.26
CA ILE A 154 1.81 -7.48 -9.06
C ILE A 154 3.18 -7.86 -8.50
N ASN A 155 4.09 -8.29 -9.38
CA ASN A 155 5.48 -8.60 -9.06
C ASN A 155 6.36 -7.38 -9.37
N ASP A 156 6.08 -6.22 -8.77
CA ASP A 156 6.80 -4.98 -9.09
C ASP A 156 8.19 -4.90 -8.43
N ASP A 157 8.43 -5.68 -7.37
CA ASP A 157 9.63 -5.60 -6.54
C ASP A 157 10.57 -6.82 -6.66
N VAL A 158 10.56 -7.54 -7.81
CA VAL A 158 11.53 -8.62 -8.06
C VAL A 158 12.95 -8.09 -8.00
N VAL A 159 13.20 -6.98 -8.70
CA VAL A 159 14.34 -6.12 -8.40
C VAL A 159 13.93 -5.21 -7.23
N TYR A 160 14.41 -5.55 -6.04
CA TYR A 160 14.14 -4.89 -4.77
C TYR A 160 14.19 -3.36 -4.87
N ASP A 161 13.11 -2.64 -4.57
CA ASP A 161 13.11 -1.17 -4.69
C ASP A 161 13.45 -0.46 -3.37
N GLY A 162 13.29 -1.11 -2.21
CA GLY A 162 13.64 -0.55 -0.91
C GLY A 162 12.88 -1.19 0.26
N PRO A 163 13.01 -0.63 1.48
CA PRO A 163 12.47 -1.24 2.68
C PRO A 163 11.00 -0.90 2.92
N TYR A 164 10.27 -1.90 3.43
CA TYR A 164 8.83 -1.83 3.75
C TYR A 164 8.59 -2.04 5.25
N GLU A 165 7.39 -1.71 5.71
CA GLU A 165 6.84 -2.17 6.99
C GLU A 165 7.70 -1.87 8.25
N LEU A 166 8.34 -0.69 8.37
CA LEU A 166 9.25 -0.33 9.48
C LEU A 166 8.72 0.77 10.42
N ASN A 167 9.29 0.90 11.62
CA ASN A 167 9.00 2.04 12.50
C ASN A 167 9.80 3.27 12.05
N GLN A 168 9.16 4.44 12.03
CA GLN A 168 9.81 5.68 11.62
C GLN A 168 9.31 6.90 12.41
N ILE A 169 10.16 7.93 12.48
CA ILE A 169 9.80 9.31 12.81
C ILE A 169 10.15 10.16 11.59
N THR A 170 9.14 10.72 10.95
CA THR A 170 9.27 11.41 9.67
C THR A 170 8.73 12.82 9.76
N TYR A 171 9.37 13.76 9.06
CA TYR A 171 8.79 15.05 8.72
C TYR A 171 8.67 15.20 7.20
N ASN A 172 7.43 15.40 6.73
CA ASN A 172 7.10 15.70 5.35
C ASN A 172 6.79 17.20 5.20
N TYR A 173 7.50 17.84 4.28
CA TYR A 173 7.29 19.24 3.90
C TYR A 173 6.68 19.34 2.51
N ASP A 174 5.63 20.15 2.38
CA ASP A 174 5.00 20.52 1.12
C ASP A 174 4.93 22.05 1.03
N ALA A 175 5.58 22.63 0.03
CA ALA A 175 5.61 24.08 -0.16
C ALA A 175 4.35 24.62 -0.85
N GLY A 176 3.41 23.76 -1.27
CA GLY A 176 2.19 24.14 -2.00
C GLY A 176 2.42 24.62 -3.44
N ASN A 177 3.68 24.70 -3.89
CA ASN A 177 4.08 25.15 -5.23
C ASN A 177 4.64 24.01 -6.12
N GLY A 178 4.43 22.76 -5.71
CA GLY A 178 4.96 21.57 -6.36
C GLY A 178 6.27 21.04 -5.77
N PHE A 179 7.01 21.83 -4.99
CA PHE A 179 8.18 21.36 -4.23
C PHE A 179 7.77 20.62 -2.96
N LYS A 180 8.40 19.47 -2.71
CA LYS A 180 8.26 18.67 -1.50
C LYS A 180 9.62 18.19 -1.00
N ALA A 181 9.73 17.97 0.30
CA ALA A 181 10.90 17.35 0.92
C ALA A 181 10.47 16.40 2.03
N VAL A 182 11.32 15.41 2.33
CA VAL A 182 11.13 14.47 3.44
C VAL A 182 12.45 14.27 4.17
N VAL A 183 12.37 14.11 5.49
CA VAL A 183 13.43 13.53 6.32
C VAL A 183 12.81 12.52 7.27
N SER A 184 13.46 11.37 7.43
CA SER A 184 12.97 10.22 8.20
C SER A 184 14.13 9.64 9.02
N LEU A 185 13.87 9.35 10.29
CA LEU A 185 14.67 8.44 11.10
C LEU A 185 13.92 7.11 11.15
N GLU A 186 14.56 6.04 10.70
CA GLU A 186 13.93 4.75 10.45
C GLU A 186 14.60 3.64 11.26
N ASP A 187 13.81 2.67 11.71
CA ASP A 187 14.28 1.47 12.42
C ASP A 187 15.26 0.69 11.52
N SER A 188 16.50 0.55 11.96
CA SER A 188 17.57 -0.21 11.29
C SER A 188 17.41 -1.73 11.45
N ASN A 189 16.24 -2.17 11.91
CA ASN A 189 15.84 -3.51 12.33
C ASN A 189 16.25 -3.86 13.78
N SER A 190 15.23 -3.98 14.63
CA SER A 190 15.30 -4.36 16.05
C SER A 190 15.31 -5.88 16.31
N GLY A 191 15.56 -6.69 15.28
CA GLY A 191 15.63 -8.15 15.32
C GLY A 191 16.82 -8.76 16.08
N SER A 192 16.95 -10.08 16.00
CA SER A 192 18.15 -10.81 16.46
C SER A 192 19.26 -10.77 15.40
N ASP A 193 20.51 -10.85 15.85
CA ASP A 193 21.68 -10.98 14.97
C ASP A 193 21.45 -12.05 13.90
N SER A 194 21.58 -11.67 12.62
CA SER A 194 21.44 -12.58 11.49
C SER A 194 22.39 -12.21 10.37
N SER A 195 22.83 -13.23 9.62
CA SER A 195 23.61 -13.06 8.41
C SER A 195 22.96 -13.89 7.32
N SER A 196 22.62 -13.24 6.22
CA SER A 196 21.96 -13.83 5.05
C SER A 196 22.84 -13.66 3.82
N TYR A 197 22.47 -14.30 2.71
CA TYR A 197 23.15 -14.13 1.42
C TYR A 197 24.67 -14.37 1.51
N GLY A 198 25.08 -15.42 2.24
CA GLY A 198 26.49 -15.80 2.41
C GLY A 198 27.36 -14.77 3.14
N GLY A 199 26.77 -13.80 3.83
CA GLY A 199 27.47 -12.69 4.47
C GLY A 199 27.16 -11.32 3.86
N ALA A 200 26.59 -11.27 2.65
CA ALA A 200 26.37 -10.02 1.92
C ALA A 200 25.31 -9.10 2.55
N TRP A 201 24.40 -9.63 3.38
CA TRP A 201 23.51 -8.83 4.21
C TRP A 201 23.63 -9.28 5.68
N VAL A 202 23.95 -8.34 6.56
CA VAL A 202 24.05 -8.54 8.01
C VAL A 202 23.00 -7.69 8.72
N GLN A 203 22.44 -8.23 9.79
CA GLN A 203 21.61 -7.51 10.76
C GLN A 203 22.20 -7.79 12.14
N SER A 204 22.41 -6.75 12.95
CA SER A 204 23.06 -6.87 14.25
C SER A 204 22.29 -6.08 15.30
N LYS A 205 21.82 -6.78 16.33
CA LYS A 205 21.24 -6.16 17.52
C LYS A 205 22.30 -5.48 18.37
N ALA A 206 23.54 -5.98 18.33
CA ALA A 206 24.66 -5.37 19.04
C ALA A 206 25.04 -4.00 18.46
N ASP A 207 24.92 -3.85 17.14
CA ASP A 207 25.30 -2.62 16.40
C ASP A 207 24.11 -1.70 16.10
N HIS A 208 22.91 -2.01 16.61
CA HIS A 208 21.72 -1.13 16.55
C HIS A 208 21.82 -0.01 17.60
N TYR A 209 22.81 0.87 17.46
CA TYR A 209 23.02 2.05 18.33
C TYR A 209 22.57 3.38 17.70
N ALA A 210 22.27 3.39 16.39
CA ALA A 210 21.76 4.54 15.64
C ALA A 210 20.56 4.10 14.78
N PRO A 211 19.63 5.02 14.45
CA PRO A 211 18.61 4.76 13.44
C PRO A 211 19.21 4.92 12.03
N ASN A 212 18.57 4.28 11.05
CA ASN A 212 18.78 4.61 9.65
C ASN A 212 18.25 6.02 9.35
N VAL A 213 18.81 6.66 8.32
CA VAL A 213 18.39 8.00 7.90
C VAL A 213 17.94 7.97 6.45
N VAL A 214 16.76 8.51 6.17
CA VAL A 214 16.27 8.77 4.81
C VAL A 214 16.03 10.25 4.62
N ALA A 215 16.46 10.79 3.49
CA ALA A 215 16.16 12.17 3.09
C ALA A 215 15.84 12.24 1.60
N GLY A 216 14.87 13.05 1.21
CA GLY A 216 14.46 13.19 -0.18
C GLY A 216 13.89 14.56 -0.52
N VAL A 217 13.99 14.91 -1.81
CA VAL A 217 13.42 16.13 -2.39
C VAL A 217 12.71 15.80 -3.70
N GLY A 218 11.63 16.51 -3.98
CA GLY A 218 10.83 16.28 -5.17
C GLY A 218 10.18 17.56 -5.68
N TYR A 219 9.93 17.60 -6.98
CA TYR A 219 9.28 18.72 -7.65
C TYR A 219 8.31 18.22 -8.71
N LYS A 220 7.06 18.71 -8.66
CA LYS A 220 6.04 18.43 -9.68
C LYS A 220 5.74 19.69 -10.50
N VAL A 221 5.79 19.55 -11.82
CA VAL A 221 5.47 20.63 -12.78
C VAL A 221 4.73 20.07 -13.99
N GLY A 222 3.49 20.53 -14.19
CA GLY A 222 2.60 20.00 -15.23
C GLY A 222 2.38 18.49 -15.08
N GLY A 223 2.57 17.75 -16.19
CA GLY A 223 2.52 16.29 -16.23
C GLY A 223 3.76 15.58 -15.67
N PHE A 224 4.81 16.30 -15.28
CA PHE A 224 6.08 15.69 -14.83
C PHE A 224 6.26 15.78 -13.31
N GLY A 225 6.74 14.69 -12.72
CA GLY A 225 7.23 14.64 -11.34
C GLY A 225 8.69 14.17 -11.32
N PHE A 226 9.55 14.90 -10.60
CA PHE A 226 10.96 14.56 -10.40
C PHE A 226 11.19 14.33 -8.91
N LYS A 227 11.91 13.29 -8.54
CA LYS A 227 12.21 12.98 -7.14
C LYS A 227 13.60 12.37 -7.01
N VAL A 228 14.29 12.70 -5.91
CA VAL A 228 15.52 12.04 -5.47
C VAL A 228 15.37 11.73 -3.99
N VAL A 229 15.75 10.52 -3.59
CA VAL A 229 15.76 10.07 -2.20
C VAL A 229 17.03 9.26 -1.93
N GLY A 230 17.64 9.46 -0.77
CA GLY A 230 18.76 8.65 -0.29
C GLY A 230 18.42 8.03 1.06
N GLY A 231 18.92 6.81 1.29
CA GLY A 231 18.85 6.10 2.56
C GLY A 231 20.24 5.64 3.00
N TYR A 232 20.50 5.67 4.31
CA TYR A 232 21.73 5.17 4.94
C TYR A 232 21.40 4.14 6.01
N ASP A 233 22.01 2.96 5.88
CA ASP A 233 21.91 1.82 6.77
C ASP A 233 23.07 1.87 7.80
N SER A 234 22.73 2.14 9.06
CA SER A 234 23.73 2.30 10.12
C SER A 234 24.32 0.97 10.63
N ILE A 235 23.77 -0.18 10.26
CA ILE A 235 24.32 -1.50 10.62
C ILE A 235 25.36 -1.96 9.60
N VAL A 236 25.10 -1.73 8.31
CA VAL A 236 26.02 -2.11 7.22
C VAL A 236 27.07 -1.01 6.95
N GLU A 237 26.83 0.20 7.48
CA GLU A 237 27.61 1.43 7.24
C GLU A 237 27.63 1.88 5.76
N GLU A 238 26.56 1.54 5.02
CA GLU A 238 26.39 1.82 3.60
C GLU A 238 25.04 2.49 3.32
N GLY A 239 24.82 2.94 2.09
CA GLY A 239 23.55 3.52 1.68
C GLY A 239 23.25 3.36 0.20
N ALA A 240 22.16 3.98 -0.22
CA ALA A 240 21.77 4.00 -1.62
C ALA A 240 20.96 5.26 -1.95
N ILE A 241 20.99 5.66 -3.22
CA ILE A 241 20.26 6.81 -3.74
C ILE A 241 19.38 6.35 -4.90
N LYS A 242 18.09 6.69 -4.86
CA LYS A 242 17.17 6.57 -6.01
C LYS A 242 16.81 7.94 -6.57
N ALA A 243 16.76 8.04 -7.90
CA ALA A 243 16.14 9.12 -8.63
C ALA A 243 14.99 8.57 -9.47
N ARG A 244 13.85 9.29 -9.52
CA ARG A 244 12.67 8.92 -10.30
C ARG A 244 12.12 10.10 -11.09
N VAL A 245 11.70 9.82 -12.32
CA VAL A 245 10.89 10.70 -13.15
C VAL A 245 9.57 10.00 -13.46
N ASP A 246 8.46 10.63 -13.10
CA ASP A 246 7.10 10.25 -13.51
C ASP A 246 6.62 11.23 -14.59
N ALA A 247 5.94 10.74 -15.62
CA ALA A 247 5.41 11.55 -16.72
C ALA A 247 3.99 11.12 -17.12
N ASP A 248 3.07 12.08 -17.18
CA ASP A 248 1.72 11.94 -17.69
C ASP A 248 1.61 12.62 -19.06
N PHE A 249 1.33 11.83 -20.10
CA PHE A 249 1.16 12.27 -21.48
C PHE A 249 -0.33 12.33 -21.89
N GLY A 250 -1.26 12.18 -20.94
CA GLY A 250 -2.71 12.15 -21.15
C GLY A 250 -3.23 10.84 -21.76
N ALA A 251 -2.57 10.33 -22.81
CA ALA A 251 -2.91 9.04 -23.43
C ALA A 251 -2.30 7.84 -22.68
N PHE A 252 -1.22 8.06 -21.95
CA PHE A 252 -0.54 7.06 -21.11
C PHE A 252 0.31 7.77 -20.05
N THR A 253 0.64 7.04 -18.98
CA THR A 253 1.63 7.43 -17.98
C THR A 253 2.90 6.60 -18.16
N ALA A 254 4.07 7.17 -17.93
CA ALA A 254 5.33 6.44 -17.87
C ALA A 254 6.16 6.86 -16.65
N PHE A 255 7.08 6.00 -16.23
CA PHE A 255 8.10 6.35 -15.27
C PHE A 255 9.46 5.76 -15.66
N LEU A 256 10.52 6.38 -15.14
CA LEU A 256 11.89 5.84 -15.12
C LEU A 256 12.46 6.10 -13.73
N MET A 257 13.02 5.05 -13.11
CA MET A 257 13.68 5.09 -11.81
C MET A 257 15.07 4.47 -11.95
N GLY A 258 16.07 5.10 -11.34
CA GLY A 258 17.44 4.59 -11.26
C GLY A 258 17.93 4.63 -9.83
N GLY A 259 18.60 3.57 -9.40
CA GLY A 259 19.20 3.39 -8.08
C GLY A 259 20.71 3.22 -8.19
N TRP A 260 21.45 3.78 -7.23
CA TRP A 260 22.89 3.58 -7.06
C TRP A 260 23.17 3.18 -5.61
N ASN A 261 23.99 2.15 -5.44
CA ASN A 261 24.44 1.61 -4.15
C ASN A 261 25.84 2.17 -3.83
N THR A 262 26.14 2.50 -2.57
CA THR A 262 27.46 3.04 -2.22
C THR A 262 28.59 2.02 -2.28
N ASP A 263 28.28 0.74 -2.08
CA ASP A 263 29.20 -0.40 -2.21
C ASP A 263 28.44 -1.58 -2.86
N GLY A 264 28.67 -1.81 -4.15
CA GLY A 264 28.00 -2.86 -4.92
C GLY A 264 28.29 -4.30 -4.44
N ASP A 265 29.36 -4.53 -3.68
CA ASP A 265 29.69 -5.83 -3.10
C ASP A 265 28.91 -6.11 -1.79
N LYS A 266 28.12 -5.14 -1.29
CA LYS A 266 27.30 -5.25 -0.06
C LYS A 266 25.81 -5.01 -0.33
N LEU A 267 24.97 -5.82 0.31
CA LEU A 267 23.54 -5.55 0.43
C LEU A 267 23.28 -4.74 1.69
N ASN A 268 22.55 -3.64 1.55
CA ASN A 268 22.06 -2.83 2.66
C ASN A 268 20.53 -2.66 2.57
N GLN A 269 19.91 -2.13 3.62
CA GLN A 269 18.46 -1.95 3.72
C GLN A 269 17.84 -1.08 2.60
N TYR A 270 18.64 -0.31 1.85
CA TYR A 270 18.20 0.56 0.76
C TYR A 270 18.62 0.10 -0.65
N ALA A 271 19.49 -0.92 -0.76
CA ALA A 271 19.89 -1.63 -1.99
C ALA A 271 20.01 -3.15 -1.72
N GLY A 272 18.94 -3.72 -1.16
CA GLY A 272 18.87 -5.10 -0.70
C GLY A 272 18.36 -6.09 -1.76
N SER A 273 17.68 -7.15 -1.29
CA SER A 273 17.13 -8.21 -2.13
C SER A 273 15.82 -8.77 -1.58
N ASN A 274 14.83 -8.96 -2.45
CA ASN A 274 13.58 -9.69 -2.18
C ASN A 274 13.67 -11.18 -2.56
N LEU A 275 14.79 -11.62 -3.12
CA LEU A 275 14.95 -12.97 -3.65
C LEU A 275 15.00 -14.00 -2.52
N ASN A 276 14.75 -15.26 -2.86
CA ASN A 276 15.11 -16.33 -1.95
C ASN A 276 16.64 -16.51 -1.93
N ALA A 277 17.26 -16.77 -0.78
CA ALA A 277 18.69 -17.08 -0.73
C ALA A 277 19.11 -18.35 -1.52
N SER A 278 18.15 -19.19 -1.97
CA SER A 278 18.40 -20.29 -2.92
C SER A 278 18.42 -19.89 -4.40
N ALA A 279 17.93 -18.69 -4.75
CA ALA A 279 18.13 -18.08 -6.09
C ALA A 279 19.53 -17.47 -6.26
N CYS A 280 20.31 -17.44 -5.19
CA CYS A 280 21.62 -16.82 -5.14
C CYS A 280 22.74 -17.80 -5.53
N PRO A 281 23.80 -17.31 -6.20
CA PRO A 281 25.00 -18.11 -6.40
C PRO A 281 25.69 -18.41 -5.05
N VAL A 282 26.14 -19.65 -4.88
CA VAL A 282 26.75 -20.11 -3.62
C VAL A 282 28.01 -19.31 -3.32
N GLY A 283 28.03 -18.62 -2.18
CA GLY A 283 29.16 -17.80 -1.74
C GLY A 283 29.30 -16.45 -2.46
N ARG A 284 28.30 -16.04 -3.25
CA ARG A 284 28.24 -14.74 -3.95
C ARG A 284 26.85 -14.11 -3.83
N GLY A 285 26.43 -13.83 -2.59
CA GLY A 285 25.12 -13.24 -2.31
C GLY A 285 25.02 -11.74 -2.61
N ASP A 286 26.16 -11.08 -2.84
CA ASP A 286 26.26 -9.75 -3.45
C ASP A 286 25.50 -9.70 -4.80
N LEU A 287 25.60 -10.76 -5.60
CA LEU A 287 24.92 -10.91 -6.90
C LEU A 287 23.40 -11.14 -6.82
N CYS A 288 22.79 -10.93 -5.64
CA CYS A 288 21.34 -11.08 -5.42
C CYS A 288 20.61 -9.75 -5.26
N GLY A 289 21.34 -8.64 -5.13
CA GLY A 289 20.77 -7.30 -5.09
C GLY A 289 21.06 -6.54 -6.38
N TRP A 290 21.33 -5.24 -6.23
CA TRP A 290 21.60 -4.37 -7.37
C TRP A 290 22.99 -4.61 -7.96
N GLY A 291 23.99 -4.93 -7.12
CA GLY A 291 25.38 -4.56 -7.43
C GLY A 291 25.52 -3.04 -7.27
N ASP A 292 26.30 -2.40 -8.13
CA ASP A 292 26.49 -0.93 -8.08
C ASP A 292 25.21 -0.13 -8.40
N TRP A 293 24.32 -0.65 -9.26
CA TRP A 293 23.16 0.08 -9.74
C TRP A 293 21.98 -0.81 -10.16
N ALA A 294 20.79 -0.21 -10.16
CA ALA A 294 19.58 -0.81 -10.69
C ALA A 294 18.74 0.22 -11.45
N VAL A 295 17.91 -0.24 -12.38
CA VAL A 295 16.99 0.60 -13.16
C VAL A 295 15.63 -0.09 -13.27
N TRP A 296 14.56 0.70 -13.16
CA TRP A 296 13.18 0.29 -13.39
C TRP A 296 12.54 1.29 -14.34
N GLY A 297 11.75 0.81 -15.29
CA GLY A 297 10.97 1.67 -16.17
C GLY A 297 9.66 0.99 -16.51
N GLY A 298 8.61 1.79 -16.70
CA GLY A 298 7.31 1.23 -17.01
C GLY A 298 6.33 2.22 -17.61
N VAL A 299 5.28 1.66 -18.20
CA VAL A 299 4.20 2.39 -18.86
C VAL A 299 2.85 1.84 -18.41
N GLY A 300 1.88 2.74 -18.27
CA GLY A 300 0.49 2.43 -17.98
C GLY A 300 -0.43 3.10 -18.99
N VAL A 301 -1.19 2.31 -19.74
CA VAL A 301 -2.08 2.77 -20.81
C VAL A 301 -3.54 2.51 -20.41
N PRO A 302 -4.35 3.55 -20.12
CA PRO A 302 -5.79 3.40 -19.95
C PRO A 302 -6.43 3.12 -21.32
N ILE A 303 -6.85 1.87 -21.55
CA ILE A 303 -7.52 1.46 -22.79
C ILE A 303 -8.98 1.97 -22.79
N ASN A 304 -9.63 1.95 -21.62
CA ASN A 304 -10.93 2.58 -21.34
C ASN A 304 -11.16 2.64 -19.82
N ASP A 305 -12.28 3.22 -19.40
CA ASP A 305 -12.72 3.39 -17.99
C ASP A 305 -12.68 2.13 -17.11
N LYS A 306 -12.61 0.93 -17.72
CA LYS A 306 -12.58 -0.36 -17.02
C LYS A 306 -11.32 -1.18 -17.28
N LEU A 307 -10.42 -0.76 -18.16
CA LEU A 307 -9.28 -1.57 -18.57
C LEU A 307 -8.03 -0.72 -18.72
N LYS A 308 -7.01 -1.03 -17.92
CA LYS A 308 -5.66 -0.48 -18.03
C LYS A 308 -4.69 -1.61 -18.38
N TRP A 309 -3.76 -1.36 -19.30
CA TRP A 309 -2.61 -2.23 -19.53
C TRP A 309 -1.36 -1.63 -18.90
N ASN A 310 -0.54 -2.45 -18.25
CA ASN A 310 0.75 -2.04 -17.69
C ASN A 310 1.89 -2.92 -18.20
N LEU A 311 3.07 -2.31 -18.29
CA LEU A 311 4.35 -2.97 -18.53
C LEU A 311 5.39 -2.36 -17.58
N GLN A 312 6.17 -3.21 -16.93
CA GLN A 312 7.36 -2.88 -16.17
C GLN A 312 8.55 -3.67 -16.73
N LEU A 313 9.71 -3.04 -16.78
CA LEU A 313 11.01 -3.66 -17.01
C LEU A 313 11.95 -3.22 -15.88
N ALA A 314 12.75 -4.13 -15.35
CA ALA A 314 13.82 -3.80 -14.41
C ALA A 314 15.12 -4.56 -14.76
N TYR A 315 16.26 -3.93 -14.44
CA TYR A 315 17.59 -4.53 -14.64
C TYR A 315 18.60 -4.05 -13.60
N THR A 316 19.59 -4.90 -13.26
CA THR A 316 20.63 -4.61 -12.27
C THR A 316 22.04 -4.83 -12.82
N ASP A 317 23.04 -4.23 -12.17
CA ASP A 317 24.47 -4.50 -12.43
C ASP A 317 24.83 -5.98 -12.17
N SER A 318 24.19 -6.58 -11.15
CA SER A 318 24.21 -8.02 -10.86
C SER A 318 23.54 -8.90 -11.93
N LYS A 319 23.06 -8.29 -13.03
CA LYS A 319 22.45 -8.95 -14.20
C LYS A 319 21.19 -9.75 -13.89
N ILE A 320 20.37 -9.20 -13.01
CA ILE A 320 19.00 -9.64 -12.81
C ILE A 320 18.13 -8.85 -13.78
N PHE A 321 17.36 -9.53 -14.63
CA PHE A 321 16.38 -8.92 -15.53
C PHE A 321 14.97 -9.34 -15.14
N GLU A 322 14.05 -8.39 -15.20
CA GLU A 322 12.62 -8.58 -14.99
C GLU A 322 11.84 -7.89 -16.11
N ALA A 323 10.84 -8.58 -16.66
CA ALA A 323 9.85 -8.00 -17.56
C ALA A 323 8.45 -8.49 -17.17
N THR A 324 7.62 -7.58 -16.66
CA THR A 324 6.30 -7.89 -16.12
C THR A 324 5.21 -7.10 -16.85
N THR A 325 4.12 -7.76 -17.24
CA THR A 325 2.98 -7.08 -17.89
C THR A 325 1.64 -7.62 -17.41
N ASN A 326 0.67 -6.72 -17.25
CA ASN A 326 -0.65 -7.07 -16.73
C ASN A 326 -1.80 -6.27 -17.35
N LEU A 327 -3.02 -6.72 -17.07
CA LEU A 327 -4.26 -6.03 -17.42
C LEU A 327 -5.09 -5.80 -16.15
N LYS A 328 -5.27 -4.56 -15.73
CA LYS A 328 -6.15 -4.21 -14.61
C LYS A 328 -7.57 -4.02 -15.16
N PHE A 329 -8.43 -5.03 -14.96
CA PHE A 329 -9.81 -5.02 -15.41
C PHE A 329 -10.78 -4.79 -14.24
N ASN A 330 -11.56 -3.72 -14.33
CA ASN A 330 -12.58 -3.33 -13.36
C ASN A 330 -13.99 -3.48 -13.94
N PRO A 331 -14.58 -4.70 -13.99
CA PRO A 331 -15.90 -4.92 -14.59
C PRO A 331 -17.01 -4.11 -13.92
N VAL A 332 -16.90 -3.92 -12.59
CA VAL A 332 -17.77 -3.10 -11.74
C VAL A 332 -16.92 -2.34 -10.71
N LYS A 333 -17.50 -1.31 -10.10
CA LYS A 333 -16.83 -0.51 -9.05
C LYS A 333 -16.29 -1.42 -7.93
N ASN A 334 -15.06 -1.14 -7.49
CA ASN A 334 -14.31 -1.83 -6.44
C ASN A 334 -14.02 -3.33 -6.65
N LEU A 335 -14.31 -3.91 -7.83
CA LEU A 335 -13.85 -5.26 -8.20
C LEU A 335 -12.72 -5.12 -9.22
N LEU A 336 -11.57 -5.72 -8.95
CA LEU A 336 -10.41 -5.83 -9.82
C LEU A 336 -10.18 -7.30 -10.19
N ILE A 337 -9.95 -7.55 -11.48
CA ILE A 337 -9.43 -8.80 -12.02
C ILE A 337 -8.12 -8.43 -12.72
N GLU A 338 -7.02 -9.06 -12.34
CA GLU A 338 -5.66 -8.68 -12.75
C GLU A 338 -4.87 -9.96 -13.12
N PRO A 339 -4.94 -10.41 -14.39
CA PRO A 339 -3.98 -11.36 -14.94
C PRO A 339 -2.65 -10.67 -15.23
N GLU A 340 -1.56 -11.32 -14.83
CA GLU A 340 -0.18 -10.88 -15.00
C GLU A 340 0.71 -12.03 -15.48
N VAL A 341 1.70 -11.67 -16.29
CA VAL A 341 2.81 -12.54 -16.68
C VAL A 341 4.13 -11.80 -16.43
N THR A 342 5.06 -12.49 -15.81
CA THR A 342 6.41 -12.01 -15.48
C THR A 342 7.44 -12.97 -16.09
N TYR A 343 8.39 -12.44 -16.85
CA TYR A 343 9.61 -13.13 -17.22
C TYR A 343 10.76 -12.60 -16.39
N THR A 344 11.60 -13.49 -15.86
CA THR A 344 12.82 -13.11 -15.15
C THR A 344 14.01 -13.94 -15.60
N ASN A 345 15.19 -13.33 -15.59
CA ASN A 345 16.46 -13.96 -15.96
C ASN A 345 17.55 -13.51 -14.97
N PHE A 346 18.36 -14.47 -14.54
CA PHE A 346 19.38 -14.30 -13.52
C PHE A 346 20.68 -14.94 -14.02
N ASP A 347 21.52 -14.14 -14.69
CA ASP A 347 22.79 -14.57 -15.29
C ASP A 347 23.72 -15.25 -14.26
N SER A 348 23.72 -14.76 -13.02
CA SER A 348 24.63 -15.19 -11.95
C SER A 348 24.44 -16.68 -11.55
N VAL A 349 23.25 -17.24 -11.78
CA VAL A 349 22.92 -18.67 -11.60
C VAL A 349 22.58 -19.39 -12.90
N ASN A 350 22.64 -18.69 -14.05
CA ASN A 350 22.21 -19.16 -15.36
C ASN A 350 20.81 -19.82 -15.30
N GLN A 351 19.83 -19.09 -14.74
CA GLN A 351 18.43 -19.50 -14.70
C GLN A 351 17.55 -18.40 -15.30
N ASP A 352 16.48 -18.81 -15.96
CA ASP A 352 15.38 -17.94 -16.35
C ASP A 352 14.02 -18.62 -16.08
N GLN A 353 12.97 -17.82 -16.00
CA GLN A 353 11.65 -18.34 -15.65
C GLN A 353 10.52 -17.46 -16.18
N TRP A 354 9.42 -18.11 -16.56
CA TRP A 354 8.12 -17.46 -16.70
C TRP A 354 7.28 -17.76 -15.47
N ALA A 355 6.67 -16.73 -14.88
CA ALA A 355 5.69 -16.83 -13.82
C ALA A 355 4.40 -16.10 -14.22
N GLY A 356 3.29 -16.47 -13.61
CA GLY A 356 2.00 -15.83 -13.87
C GLY A 356 1.12 -15.79 -12.63
N ILE A 357 0.32 -14.74 -12.51
CA ILE A 357 -0.63 -14.55 -11.41
C ILE A 357 -1.99 -14.15 -12.02
N LEU A 358 -3.07 -14.76 -11.54
CA LEU A 358 -4.42 -14.29 -11.78
C LEU A 358 -5.05 -13.87 -10.45
N ARG A 359 -5.16 -12.56 -10.25
CA ARG A 359 -5.71 -11.95 -9.05
C ARG A 359 -7.16 -11.54 -9.21
N PHE A 360 -7.94 -11.80 -8.17
CA PHE A 360 -9.26 -11.22 -7.93
C PHE A 360 -9.20 -10.42 -6.63
N GLN A 361 -9.58 -9.14 -6.66
CA GLN A 361 -9.61 -8.29 -5.47
C GLN A 361 -10.90 -7.49 -5.41
N ARG A 362 -11.57 -7.50 -4.25
CA ARG A 362 -12.67 -6.60 -3.93
C ARG A 362 -12.28 -5.68 -2.78
N SER A 363 -12.32 -4.39 -3.02
CA SER A 363 -12.15 -3.36 -1.99
C SER A 363 -13.49 -2.86 -1.46
N PHE A 364 -13.50 -2.28 -0.26
CA PHE A 364 -14.67 -1.64 0.35
C PHE A 364 -14.27 -0.38 1.13
#